data_AF-A0A2N5PYM8-F1
#
_entry.id   AF-A0A2N5PYM8-F1
#
_cell.length_a   1.000
_cell.length_b   1.000
_cell.length_c   1.000
_cell.angle_alpha   90.00
_cell.angle_beta   90.00
_cell.angle_gamma   90.00
#
_symmetry.space_group_name_H-M   'P 1'
#
loop_
_entity.id
_entity.type
_entity.pdbx_description
1 polymer ?
#
loop_
_entity_poly.entity_id
_entity_poly.type
_entity_poly.pdbx_seq_one_letter_code
_entity_poly.pdbx_strand_id
1 'polypeptide(L)'
;MGILDKALKTVKNVGDSLAESAVNVGSSAGTSVQDNAELNSLKMQINVIEQELDAAYVQIGKKYVDYVVKTGDMGNLDIADLLTMMDPKLTRKQELEEQLIELEKRIKQNAVLREKAKVEADFEEEQTKLDRALAMDVITQDEYNFKISVAKKKVDNFEEIRRVEQQCEMGIITKEEKNAKIDALTK
;
A
#
# COMPACT_ATOMS: atom_id res chain seq x y z
N MET A 1 18.68 -28.24 -16.44
CA MET A 1 18.18 -27.75 -15.14
C MET A 1 18.21 -26.24 -15.16
N GLY A 2 17.05 -25.61 -15.34
CA GLY A 2 16.92 -24.18 -15.62
C GLY A 2 17.05 -23.31 -14.36
N ILE A 3 17.47 -22.06 -14.59
CA ILE A 3 17.57 -20.96 -13.62
C ILE A 3 16.29 -20.76 -12.79
N LEU A 4 15.12 -21.09 -13.34
CA LEU A 4 13.83 -21.08 -12.63
C LEU A 4 13.75 -22.12 -11.49
N ASP A 5 14.35 -23.29 -11.67
CA ASP A 5 14.39 -24.35 -10.65
C ASP A 5 15.35 -24.00 -9.50
N LYS A 6 16.36 -23.16 -9.81
CA LYS A 6 17.25 -22.54 -8.81
C LYS A 6 16.53 -21.45 -8.03
N ALA A 7 15.73 -20.60 -8.68
CA ALA A 7 14.95 -19.57 -8.00
C ALA A 7 13.86 -20.18 -7.09
N LEU A 8 13.13 -21.20 -7.57
CA LEU A 8 12.10 -21.88 -6.80
C LEU A 8 12.64 -22.62 -5.56
N LYS A 9 13.82 -23.26 -5.69
CA LYS A 9 14.51 -23.89 -4.55
C LYS A 9 15.05 -22.89 -3.53
N THR A 10 15.43 -21.69 -3.97
CA THR A 10 15.92 -20.64 -3.06
C THR A 10 14.76 -20.01 -2.29
N VAL A 11 13.58 -19.87 -2.91
CA VAL A 11 12.35 -19.41 -2.24
C VAL A 11 11.85 -20.42 -1.20
N LYS A 12 11.93 -21.73 -1.48
CA LYS A 12 11.51 -22.76 -0.53
C LYS A 12 12.39 -22.82 0.73
N ASN A 13 13.70 -22.55 0.61
CA ASN A 13 14.63 -22.58 1.75
C ASN A 13 14.60 -21.31 2.60
N VAL A 14 14.08 -20.19 2.10
CA VAL A 14 13.89 -18.96 2.89
C VAL A 14 12.56 -18.98 3.66
N GLY A 15 11.56 -19.71 3.16
CA GLY A 15 10.24 -19.85 3.78
C GLY A 15 10.25 -20.56 5.14
N ASP A 16 11.12 -21.56 5.34
CA ASP A 16 11.19 -22.31 6.60
C ASP A 16 12.04 -21.62 7.69
N SER A 17 12.85 -20.61 7.35
CA SER A 17 13.72 -19.91 8.32
C SER A 17 13.12 -18.64 8.94
N LEU A 18 11.96 -18.18 8.46
CA LEU A 18 11.31 -16.94 8.94
C LEU A 18 10.24 -17.18 10.01
N ALA A 19 9.99 -18.42 10.42
CA ALA A 19 8.82 -18.77 11.23
C ALA A 19 8.99 -18.55 12.74
N GLU A 20 10.18 -18.28 13.27
CA GLU A 20 10.39 -18.51 14.72
C GLU A 20 11.16 -17.48 15.54
N SER A 21 11.33 -16.22 15.10
CA SER A 21 11.91 -15.22 16.01
C SER A 21 11.38 -13.80 15.84
N ALA A 22 10.42 -13.51 16.73
CA ALA A 22 10.31 -12.24 17.45
C ALA A 22 9.95 -10.98 16.65
N VAL A 23 8.65 -10.77 16.41
CA VAL A 23 8.11 -9.40 16.25
C VAL A 23 6.80 -9.30 17.02
N ASN A 24 6.89 -9.13 18.34
CA ASN A 24 5.71 -8.77 19.14
C ASN A 24 6.00 -7.71 20.21
N VAL A 25 6.91 -6.76 19.93
CA VAL A 25 7.09 -5.54 20.73
C VAL A 25 7.64 -4.42 19.82
N GLY A 26 6.78 -3.55 19.24
CA GLY A 26 7.20 -2.35 18.47
C GLY A 26 6.60 -2.19 17.05
N SER A 27 5.42 -2.75 16.80
CA SER A 27 4.99 -3.32 15.51
C SER A 27 4.56 -2.37 14.36
N SER A 28 4.69 -1.04 14.45
CA SER A 28 4.23 -0.15 13.37
C SER A 28 5.27 0.15 12.28
N ALA A 29 6.57 0.07 12.62
CA ALA A 29 7.65 0.29 11.65
C ALA A 29 8.04 -0.98 10.89
N GLY A 30 8.03 -2.14 11.54
CA GLY A 30 8.40 -3.43 10.92
C GLY A 30 7.39 -3.92 9.89
N THR A 31 6.10 -3.75 10.16
CA THR A 31 5.00 -4.09 9.24
C THR A 31 5.00 -3.23 7.97
N SER A 32 5.33 -1.94 8.09
CA SER A 32 5.43 -1.05 6.92
C SER A 32 6.59 -1.42 5.98
N VAL A 33 7.72 -1.87 6.53
CA VAL A 33 8.88 -2.31 5.71
C VAL A 33 8.56 -3.62 5.01
N GLN A 34 7.93 -4.56 5.72
CA GLN A 34 7.51 -5.83 5.14
C GLN A 34 6.45 -5.62 4.05
N ASP A 35 5.39 -4.86 4.32
CA ASP A 35 4.33 -4.57 3.36
C ASP A 35 4.89 -3.91 2.07
N ASN A 36 5.87 -3.01 2.21
CA ASN A 36 6.49 -2.34 1.07
C ASN A 36 7.44 -3.26 0.28
N ALA A 37 8.12 -4.20 0.96
CA ALA A 37 8.90 -5.24 0.30
C ALA A 37 8.01 -6.21 -0.48
N GLU A 38 6.87 -6.62 0.10
CA GLU A 38 5.84 -7.43 -0.57
C GLU A 38 5.28 -6.68 -1.80
N LEU A 39 5.00 -5.39 -1.68
CA LEU A 39 4.49 -4.55 -2.78
C LEU A 39 5.46 -4.50 -3.96
N ASN A 40 6.74 -4.28 -3.67
CA ASN A 40 7.78 -4.21 -4.70
C ASN A 40 8.01 -5.57 -5.35
N SER A 41 7.95 -6.65 -4.57
CA SER A 41 8.05 -8.03 -5.08
C SER A 41 6.90 -8.36 -6.03
N LEU A 42 5.66 -8.02 -5.67
CA LEU A 42 4.49 -8.24 -6.53
C LEU A 42 4.59 -7.42 -7.82
N LYS A 43 4.95 -6.14 -7.73
CA LYS A 43 5.18 -5.28 -8.93
C LYS A 43 6.25 -5.84 -9.84
N MET A 44 7.35 -6.35 -9.29
CA MET A 44 8.41 -6.98 -10.06
C MET A 44 7.93 -8.25 -10.77
N GLN A 45 7.20 -9.12 -10.07
CA GLN A 45 6.64 -10.35 -10.65
C GLN A 45 5.66 -10.05 -11.80
N ILE A 46 4.78 -9.06 -11.63
CA ILE A 46 3.87 -8.61 -12.69
C ILE A 46 4.66 -8.09 -13.89
N ASN A 47 5.65 -7.22 -13.67
CA ASN A 47 6.47 -6.66 -14.76
C ASN A 47 7.22 -7.75 -15.55
N VAL A 48 7.77 -8.76 -14.87
CA VAL A 48 8.42 -9.89 -15.54
C VAL A 48 7.43 -10.64 -16.42
N ILE A 49 6.22 -10.91 -15.93
CA ILE A 49 5.17 -11.58 -16.72
C ILE A 49 4.76 -10.73 -17.92
N GLU A 50 4.63 -9.41 -17.74
CA GLU A 50 4.32 -8.48 -18.82
C GLU A 50 5.39 -8.52 -19.93
N GLN A 51 6.67 -8.51 -19.57
CA GLN A 51 7.76 -8.62 -20.54
C GLN A 51 7.73 -9.95 -21.31
N GLU A 52 7.40 -11.05 -20.63
CA GLU A 52 7.26 -12.36 -21.27
C GLU A 52 6.04 -12.43 -22.20
N LEU A 53 4.92 -11.83 -21.81
CA LEU A 53 3.72 -11.72 -22.64
C LEU A 53 3.99 -10.83 -23.87
N ASP A 54 4.66 -9.69 -23.70
CA ASP A 54 5.07 -8.80 -24.79
C ASP A 54 5.98 -9.53 -25.79
N ALA A 55 6.95 -10.29 -25.30
CA ALA A 55 7.81 -11.11 -26.14
C ALA A 55 7.01 -12.16 -26.92
N ALA A 56 6.00 -12.78 -26.29
CA ALA A 56 5.12 -13.74 -26.95
C ALA A 56 4.23 -13.07 -28.01
N TYR A 57 3.65 -11.89 -27.72
CA TYR A 57 2.88 -11.10 -28.68
C TYR A 57 3.74 -10.71 -29.90
N VAL A 58 4.98 -10.27 -29.69
CA VAL A 58 5.92 -9.97 -30.77
C VAL A 58 6.23 -11.22 -31.61
N GLN A 59 6.38 -12.39 -30.99
CA GLN A 59 6.60 -13.64 -31.72
C GLN A 59 5.38 -14.06 -32.55
N ILE A 60 4.18 -13.91 -32.02
CA ILE A 60 2.93 -14.13 -32.76
C ILE A 60 2.90 -13.20 -33.99
N GLY A 61 3.16 -11.90 -33.80
CA GLY A 61 3.18 -10.93 -34.88
C GLY A 61 4.23 -11.25 -35.96
N LYS A 62 5.44 -11.65 -35.56
CA LYS A 62 6.50 -12.09 -36.51
C LYS A 62 6.07 -13.32 -37.30
N LYS A 63 5.53 -14.34 -36.63
CA LYS A 63 5.01 -15.54 -37.30
C LYS A 63 3.91 -15.19 -38.29
N TYR A 64 2.99 -14.30 -37.92
CA TYR A 64 1.92 -13.84 -38.79
C TYR A 64 2.44 -13.17 -40.05
N VAL A 65 3.34 -12.19 -39.92
CA VAL A 65 3.94 -11.50 -41.06
C VAL A 65 4.71 -12.48 -41.95
N ASP A 66 5.53 -13.35 -41.37
CA ASP A 66 6.30 -14.35 -42.13
C ASP A 66 5.40 -15.32 -42.89
N TYR A 67 4.28 -15.73 -42.31
CA TYR A 67 3.31 -16.60 -42.96
C TYR A 67 2.66 -15.89 -44.14
N VAL A 68 2.11 -14.70 -43.94
CA VAL A 68 1.46 -13.91 -44.99
C VAL A 68 2.41 -13.63 -46.17
N VAL A 69 3.67 -13.30 -45.89
CA VAL A 69 4.68 -13.07 -46.94
C VAL A 69 4.97 -14.33 -47.76
N LYS A 70 4.96 -15.52 -47.14
CA LYS A 70 5.28 -16.79 -47.81
C LYS A 70 4.10 -17.38 -48.56
N THR A 71 2.90 -17.30 -47.99
CA THR A 71 1.71 -18.00 -48.49
C THR A 71 0.75 -17.08 -49.24
N GLY A 72 0.81 -15.77 -49.01
CA GLY A 72 -0.20 -14.80 -49.47
C GLY A 72 -1.56 -14.97 -48.78
N ASP A 73 -1.66 -15.87 -47.80
CA ASP A 73 -2.86 -16.22 -47.06
C ASP A 73 -2.81 -15.60 -45.66
N MET A 74 -3.94 -15.12 -45.16
CA MET A 74 -4.08 -14.51 -43.84
C MET A 74 -4.71 -15.46 -42.79
N GLY A 75 -5.13 -16.68 -43.18
CA GLY A 75 -6.05 -17.49 -42.37
C GLY A 75 -5.48 -18.66 -41.56
N ASN A 76 -4.37 -19.29 -41.97
CA ASN A 76 -3.93 -20.56 -41.37
C ASN A 76 -2.64 -20.47 -40.55
N LEU A 77 -2.61 -19.54 -39.57
CA LEU A 77 -1.48 -19.42 -38.65
C LEU A 77 -1.63 -20.37 -37.45
N ASP A 78 -0.71 -21.31 -37.28
CA ASP A 78 -0.65 -22.13 -36.06
C ASP A 78 0.09 -21.37 -34.93
N ILE A 79 -0.69 -20.94 -33.94
CA ILE A 79 -0.22 -20.28 -32.72
C ILE A 79 -0.63 -21.02 -31.45
N ALA A 80 -1.15 -22.25 -31.57
CA ALA A 80 -1.67 -23.02 -30.44
C ALA A 80 -0.61 -23.17 -29.33
N ASP A 81 0.63 -23.50 -29.69
CA ASP A 81 1.73 -23.63 -28.74
C ASP A 81 2.02 -22.33 -27.96
N LEU A 82 1.92 -21.17 -28.63
CA LEU A 82 2.17 -19.87 -27.99
C LEU A 82 1.02 -19.50 -27.05
N LEU A 83 -0.23 -19.72 -27.47
CA LEU A 83 -1.40 -19.51 -26.61
C LEU A 83 -1.34 -20.38 -25.35
N THR A 84 -0.98 -21.66 -25.50
CA THR A 84 -0.88 -22.61 -24.38
C THR A 84 0.19 -22.20 -23.35
N MET A 85 1.24 -21.49 -23.80
CA MET A 85 2.27 -20.92 -22.90
C MET A 85 1.87 -19.58 -22.28
N MET A 86 0.97 -18.82 -22.91
CA MET A 86 0.52 -17.50 -22.45
C MET A 86 -0.64 -17.59 -21.46
N ASP A 87 -1.57 -18.53 -21.64
CA ASP A 87 -2.73 -18.72 -20.76
C ASP A 87 -2.36 -18.79 -19.26
N PRO A 88 -1.41 -19.63 -18.81
CA PRO A 88 -1.05 -19.66 -17.39
C PRO A 88 -0.39 -18.36 -16.92
N LYS A 89 0.29 -17.62 -17.80
CA LYS A 89 0.91 -16.32 -17.48
C LYS A 89 -0.15 -15.24 -17.31
N LEU A 90 -1.19 -15.24 -18.14
CA LEU A 90 -2.33 -14.33 -18.03
C LEU A 90 -3.11 -14.56 -16.73
N THR A 91 -3.42 -15.82 -16.41
CA THR A 91 -4.06 -16.16 -15.13
C THR A 91 -3.19 -15.74 -13.95
N ARG A 92 -1.89 -16.04 -14.01
CA ARG A 92 -0.97 -15.66 -12.93
C ARG A 92 -0.84 -14.15 -12.77
N LYS A 93 -0.87 -13.38 -13.86
CA LYS A 93 -0.89 -11.91 -13.84
C LYS A 93 -2.12 -11.40 -13.09
N GLN A 94 -3.30 -11.92 -13.43
CA GLN A 94 -4.55 -11.52 -12.78
C GLN A 94 -4.53 -11.79 -11.26
N GLU A 95 -4.08 -12.99 -10.85
CA GLU A 95 -3.93 -13.32 -9.43
C GLU A 95 -2.97 -12.36 -8.69
N LEU A 96 -1.85 -12.01 -9.32
CA LEU A 96 -0.87 -11.10 -8.73
C LEU A 96 -1.40 -9.65 -8.66
N GLU A 97 -2.18 -9.22 -9.64
CA GLU A 97 -2.86 -7.92 -9.62
C GLU A 97 -3.91 -7.84 -8.50
N GLU A 98 -4.68 -8.91 -8.29
CA GLU A 98 -5.63 -9.00 -7.17
C GLU A 98 -4.90 -8.92 -5.81
N GLN A 99 -3.80 -9.68 -5.65
CA GLN A 99 -2.96 -9.61 -4.44
C GLN A 99 -2.37 -8.22 -4.23
N LEU A 100 -1.98 -7.53 -5.31
CA LEU A 100 -1.45 -6.17 -5.24
C LEU A 100 -2.52 -5.19 -4.75
N ILE A 101 -3.75 -5.30 -5.22
CA ILE A 101 -4.88 -4.47 -4.76
C ILE A 101 -5.17 -4.71 -3.28
N GLU A 102 -5.20 -5.98 -2.85
CA GLU A 102 -5.42 -6.33 -1.45
C GLU A 102 -4.30 -5.78 -0.54
N LEU A 103 -3.05 -5.93 -0.96
CA LEU A 103 -1.90 -5.41 -0.24
C LEU A 103 -1.91 -3.88 -0.15
N GLU A 104 -2.23 -3.18 -1.24
CA GLU A 104 -2.36 -1.72 -1.23
C GLU A 104 -3.47 -1.25 -0.28
N LYS A 105 -4.59 -1.99 -0.23
CA LYS A 105 -5.67 -1.73 0.73
C LYS A 105 -5.19 -1.92 2.17
N ARG A 106 -4.45 -3.01 2.44
CA ARG A 106 -3.85 -3.28 3.76
C ARG A 106 -2.88 -2.17 4.19
N ILE A 107 -1.97 -1.76 3.30
CA ILE A 107 -1.02 -0.67 3.55
C ILE A 107 -1.75 0.62 3.89
N LYS A 108 -2.75 1.01 3.09
CA LYS A 108 -3.53 2.23 3.32
C LYS A 108 -4.25 2.17 4.67
N GLN A 109 -4.90 1.04 4.99
CA GLN A 109 -5.59 0.85 6.27
C GLN A 109 -4.62 0.92 7.46
N ASN A 110 -3.49 0.22 7.38
CA ASN A 110 -2.45 0.26 8.41
C ASN A 110 -1.89 1.67 8.62
N ALA A 111 -1.71 2.43 7.54
CA ALA A 111 -1.28 3.83 7.62
C ALA A 111 -2.30 4.69 8.38
N VAL A 112 -3.60 4.53 8.11
CA VAL A 112 -4.67 5.25 8.85
C VAL A 112 -4.64 4.90 10.34
N LEU A 113 -4.54 3.62 10.66
CA LEU A 113 -4.53 3.15 12.04
C LEU A 113 -3.32 3.70 12.79
N ARG A 114 -2.15 3.73 12.14
CA ARG A 114 -0.93 4.29 12.71
C ARG A 114 -1.03 5.80 12.95
N GLU A 115 -1.64 6.51 12.01
CA GLU A 115 -1.87 7.95 12.11
C GLU A 115 -2.84 8.26 13.26
N LYS A 116 -3.95 7.53 13.35
CA LYS A 116 -4.91 7.63 14.45
C LYS A 116 -4.26 7.34 15.80
N ALA A 117 -3.51 6.25 15.92
CA ALA A 117 -2.80 5.88 17.14
C ALA A 117 -1.77 6.95 17.56
N LYS A 118 -1.14 7.63 16.60
CA LYS A 118 -0.23 8.74 16.89
C LYS A 118 -0.98 9.94 17.46
N VAL A 119 -2.13 10.30 16.90
CA VAL A 119 -2.96 11.41 17.39
C VAL A 119 -3.51 11.11 18.79
N GLU A 120 -3.89 9.87 19.06
CA GLU A 120 -4.30 9.41 20.39
C GLU A 120 -3.13 9.46 21.40
N ALA A 121 -1.94 9.02 21.01
CA ALA A 121 -0.74 9.10 21.86
C ALA A 121 -0.33 10.56 22.17
N ASP A 122 -0.39 11.45 21.18
CA ASP A 122 -0.13 12.88 21.35
C ASP A 122 -1.14 13.51 22.33
N PHE A 123 -2.40 13.07 22.29
CA PHE A 123 -3.45 13.47 23.24
C PHE A 123 -3.16 12.98 24.67
N GLU A 124 -2.79 11.71 24.84
CA GLU A 124 -2.45 11.16 26.16
C GLU A 124 -1.22 11.85 26.77
N GLU A 125 -0.23 12.20 25.96
CA GLU A 125 0.95 12.94 26.41
C GLU A 125 0.58 14.36 26.85
N GLU A 126 -0.23 15.08 26.06
CA GLU A 126 -0.76 16.40 26.44
C GLU A 126 -1.61 16.33 27.71
N GLN A 127 -2.49 15.33 27.82
CA GLN A 127 -3.29 15.11 29.02
C GLN A 127 -2.39 14.91 30.25
N THR A 128 -1.36 14.08 30.15
CA THR A 128 -0.42 13.84 31.25
C THR A 128 0.32 15.12 31.67
N LYS A 129 0.69 15.98 30.70
CA LYS A 129 1.32 17.29 31.00
C LYS A 129 0.35 18.22 31.72
N LEU A 130 -0.89 18.27 31.26
CA LEU A 130 -1.94 19.10 31.85
C LEU A 130 -2.31 18.62 33.26
N ASP A 131 -2.40 17.31 33.49
CA ASP A 131 -2.64 16.71 34.80
C ASP A 131 -1.55 17.10 35.81
N ARG A 132 -0.28 17.05 35.39
CA ARG A 132 0.85 17.50 36.23
C ARG A 132 0.81 18.99 36.51
N ALA A 133 0.50 19.81 35.51
CA ALA A 133 0.41 21.26 35.66
C ALA A 133 -0.73 21.65 36.62
N LEU A 134 -1.88 20.95 36.55
CA LEU A 134 -3.00 21.14 37.45
C LEU A 134 -2.64 20.70 38.88
N ALA A 135 -1.98 19.55 39.04
CA ALA A 135 -1.55 19.05 40.35
C ALA A 135 -0.48 19.92 41.03
N MET A 136 0.26 20.71 40.26
CA MET A 136 1.25 21.68 40.75
C MET A 136 0.65 23.10 40.90
N ASP A 137 -0.67 23.26 40.73
CA ASP A 137 -1.38 24.55 40.75
C ASP A 137 -0.81 25.58 39.74
N VAL A 138 -0.17 25.11 38.66
CA VAL A 138 0.39 25.95 37.59
C VAL A 138 -0.70 26.44 36.64
N ILE A 139 -1.77 25.67 36.49
CA ILE A 139 -2.96 26.02 35.71
C ILE A 139 -4.21 25.83 36.56
N THR A 140 -5.24 26.60 36.25
CA THR A 140 -6.56 26.44 36.88
C THR A 140 -7.33 25.27 36.28
N GLN A 141 -8.35 24.79 37.00
CA GLN A 141 -9.25 23.74 36.50
C GLN A 141 -9.95 24.15 35.19
N ASP A 142 -10.32 25.42 35.04
CA ASP A 142 -10.98 25.93 33.84
C ASP A 142 -10.05 25.94 32.63
N GLU A 143 -8.78 26.34 32.83
CA GLU A 143 -7.75 26.26 31.79
C GLU A 143 -7.43 24.82 31.39
N TYR A 144 -7.40 23.90 32.37
CA TYR A 144 -7.25 22.46 32.11
C TYR A 144 -8.39 21.94 31.23
N ASN A 145 -9.64 22.19 31.65
CA ASN A 145 -10.84 21.75 30.93
C ASN A 145 -10.87 22.29 29.51
N PHE A 146 -10.53 23.56 29.33
CA PHE A 146 -10.43 24.18 28.00
C PHE A 146 -9.39 23.48 27.12
N LYS A 147 -8.16 23.31 27.60
CA LYS A 147 -7.07 22.69 26.83
C LYS A 147 -7.34 21.22 26.50
N ILE A 148 -7.85 20.44 27.46
CA ILE A 148 -8.27 19.05 27.22
C ILE A 148 -9.37 18.98 26.18
N SER A 149 -10.36 19.88 26.23
CA SER A 149 -11.46 19.87 25.25
C SER A 149 -10.95 20.12 23.83
N VAL A 150 -10.02 21.07 23.65
CA VAL A 150 -9.39 21.36 22.35
C VAL A 150 -8.56 20.19 21.86
N ALA A 151 -7.75 19.57 22.74
CA ALA A 151 -6.94 18.41 22.39
C ALA A 151 -7.84 17.20 22.02
N LYS A 152 -8.93 16.99 22.75
CA LYS A 152 -9.88 15.90 22.51
C LYS A 152 -10.63 16.07 21.19
N LYS A 153 -11.02 17.30 20.82
CA LYS A 153 -11.63 17.59 19.51
C LYS A 153 -10.75 17.14 18.34
N LYS A 154 -9.41 17.19 18.46
CA LYS A 154 -8.50 16.69 17.41
C LYS A 154 -8.59 15.17 17.23
N VAL A 155 -8.75 14.43 18.31
CA VAL A 155 -8.93 12.98 18.29
C VAL A 155 -10.33 12.63 17.74
N ASP A 156 -11.37 13.28 18.26
CA ASP A 156 -12.76 13.02 17.89
C ASP A 156 -13.03 13.34 16.41
N ASN A 157 -12.45 14.44 15.90
CA ASN A 157 -12.61 14.88 14.51
C ASN A 157 -11.51 14.36 13.57
N PHE A 158 -10.72 13.37 13.99
CA PHE A 158 -9.60 12.83 13.21
C PHE A 158 -9.99 12.46 11.76
N GLU A 159 -11.11 11.76 11.58
CA GLU A 159 -11.55 11.35 10.24
C GLU A 159 -11.93 12.54 9.35
N GLU A 160 -12.57 13.56 9.91
CA GLU A 160 -12.96 14.76 9.18
C GLU A 160 -11.75 15.63 8.85
N ILE A 161 -10.80 15.78 9.78
CA ILE A 161 -9.51 16.44 9.54
C ILE A 161 -8.78 15.75 8.39
N ARG A 162 -8.66 14.42 8.44
CA ARG A 162 -8.02 13.62 7.39
C ARG A 162 -8.72 13.76 6.04
N ARG A 163 -10.06 13.80 6.00
CA ARG A 163 -10.81 14.05 4.75
C ARG A 163 -10.50 15.43 4.17
N VAL A 164 -10.45 16.46 5.02
CA VAL A 164 -10.09 17.83 4.61
C VAL A 164 -8.66 17.89 4.06
N GLU A 165 -7.72 17.17 4.68
CA GLU A 165 -6.35 17.06 4.19
C GLU A 165 -6.29 16.37 2.82
N GLN A 166 -7.01 15.26 2.64
CA GLN A 166 -7.12 14.56 1.35
C GLN A 166 -7.74 15.45 0.26
N GLN A 167 -8.76 16.25 0.58
CA GLN A 167 -9.32 17.23 -0.36
C GLN A 167 -8.26 18.24 -0.81
N CYS A 168 -7.38 18.67 0.09
CA CYS A 168 -6.29 19.58 -0.26
C CYS A 168 -5.22 18.89 -1.12
N GLU A 169 -4.88 17.64 -0.83
CA GLU A 169 -3.92 16.84 -1.62
C GLU A 169 -4.42 16.57 -3.05
N MET A 170 -5.73 16.35 -3.20
CA MET A 170 -6.38 16.20 -4.51
C MET A 170 -6.59 17.53 -5.24
N GLY A 171 -6.22 18.67 -4.63
CA GLY A 171 -6.41 20.00 -5.21
C GLY A 171 -7.88 20.46 -5.28
N ILE A 172 -8.78 19.81 -4.53
CA ILE A 172 -10.20 20.18 -4.43
C ILE A 172 -10.35 21.47 -3.62
N ILE A 173 -9.50 21.67 -2.62
CA ILE A 173 -9.46 22.88 -1.80
C ILE A 173 -8.05 23.44 -1.71
N THR A 174 -7.95 24.73 -1.43
CA THR A 174 -6.68 25.43 -1.20
C THR A 174 -6.14 25.15 0.21
N LYS A 175 -4.85 25.46 0.42
CA LYS A 175 -4.21 25.35 1.75
C LYS A 175 -4.87 26.27 2.78
N GLU A 176 -5.36 27.43 2.35
CA GLU A 176 -6.05 28.40 3.21
C GLU A 176 -7.40 27.86 3.68
N GLU A 177 -8.19 27.30 2.76
CA GLU A 177 -9.47 26.64 3.08
C GLU A 177 -9.26 25.41 3.97
N LYS A 178 -8.20 24.64 3.72
CA LYS A 178 -7.81 23.50 4.58
C LYS A 178 -7.62 23.95 6.02
N ASN A 179 -6.81 25.00 6.24
CA ASN A 179 -6.52 25.51 7.57
C ASN A 179 -7.78 26.05 8.26
N ALA A 180 -8.63 26.79 7.54
CA ALA A 180 -9.89 27.30 8.08
C ALA A 180 -10.85 26.18 8.52
N LYS A 181 -10.96 25.11 7.72
CA LYS A 181 -11.80 23.95 8.05
C LYS A 181 -11.26 23.16 9.25
N ILE A 182 -9.95 22.94 9.33
CA ILE A 182 -9.33 22.25 10.48
C ILE A 182 -9.50 23.09 11.76
N ASP A 183 -9.32 24.40 11.68
CA ASP A 183 -9.55 25.31 12.81
C ASP A 183 -10.99 25.22 13.31
N ALA A 184 -11.98 25.17 12.42
CA ALA A 184 -13.39 25.04 12.79
C ALA A 184 -13.72 23.69 13.47
N LEU A 185 -12.95 22.64 13.17
CA LEU A 185 -13.09 21.33 13.80
C LEU A 185 -12.37 21.23 15.16
N THR A 186 -11.44 22.14 15.47
CA THR A 186 -10.55 22.00 16.64
C THR A 186 -10.70 23.10 17.69
N LYS A 187 -11.28 24.26 17.33
CA LYS A 187 -11.66 25.34 18.26
C LYS A 187 -12.99 25.04 18.94
#